data_AF-A0A6G1J863-F1
#
_entry.id   AF-A0A6G1J863-F1
#
_cell.length_a   1.000
_cell.length_b   1.000
_cell.length_c   1.000
_cell.angle_alpha   90.00
_cell.angle_beta   90.00
_cell.angle_gamma   90.00
#
_symmetry.space_group_name_H-M   'P 1'
#
loop_
_entity.id
_entity.type
_entity.pdbx_description
1 polymer ?
#
loop_
_entity_poly.entity_id
_entity_poly.type
_entity_poly.pdbx_seq_one_letter_code
_entity_poly.pdbx_strand_id
1 'polypeptide(L)'
;MLTTLLFLSTLLPTTLTTNPYYPYPNGTNSTNPTSPSASGTSVPTPTLSPIPIPPCQTFYPTDLRILNSRYPNFDMSPLHGRDNMFMLLRQLPSTFQIATQVQFTLGPVSPSTYSPNATCHLHLALPLTSTQTIAGPQPIFNLYQVAREAGSLATWDMFEARNVSGWEPAVFGQVNGTAEARDTQWATQGGLYDIGPTRCNETLTWQAGMAFDGGEEVNYWEFINVRPPASPEQGFRVVTGVGC
;
A
#
# COMPACT_ATOMS: atom_id res chain seq x y z
N MET A 1 6.76 25.82 53.84
CA MET A 1 5.67 24.83 53.89
C MET A 1 5.77 24.01 52.62
N LEU A 2 6.16 22.74 52.76
CA LEU A 2 6.50 21.84 51.67
C LEU A 2 5.31 20.88 51.49
N THR A 3 4.63 20.93 50.35
CA THR A 3 3.45 20.09 50.08
C THR A 3 3.85 18.97 49.13
N THR A 4 4.00 17.77 49.67
CA THR A 4 4.34 16.55 48.94
C THR A 4 3.07 15.93 48.36
N LEU A 5 2.96 15.86 47.03
CA LEU A 5 1.87 15.16 46.32
C LEU A 5 2.36 13.75 45.94
N LEU A 6 1.76 12.73 46.57
CA LEU A 6 1.90 11.32 46.21
C LEU A 6 0.89 10.98 45.11
N PHE A 7 1.37 10.60 43.93
CA PHE A 7 0.54 9.97 42.90
C PHE A 7 0.61 8.45 43.03
N LEU A 8 -0.55 7.85 43.25
CA LEU A 8 -0.75 6.41 43.36
C LEU A 8 -1.02 5.85 41.96
N SER A 9 -0.05 5.14 41.38
CA SER A 9 -0.20 4.47 40.08
C SER A 9 -0.92 3.13 40.24
N THR A 10 -2.14 3.02 39.75
CA THR A 10 -2.86 1.74 39.64
C THR A 10 -2.47 1.04 38.33
N LEU A 11 -1.73 -0.07 38.45
CA LEU A 11 -1.47 -1.02 37.37
C LEU A 11 -2.75 -1.82 37.09
N LEU A 12 -3.36 -1.65 35.92
CA LEU A 12 -4.37 -2.58 35.42
C LEU A 12 -3.68 -3.74 34.67
N PRO A 13 -4.08 -5.00 34.92
CA PRO A 13 -3.62 -6.14 34.16
C PRO A 13 -4.31 -6.20 32.79
N THR A 14 -3.52 -6.20 31.72
CA THR A 14 -3.95 -6.51 30.35
C THR A 14 -4.09 -8.02 30.19
N THR A 15 -5.33 -8.49 30.05
CA THR A 15 -5.63 -9.87 29.66
C THR A 15 -5.39 -10.05 28.16
N LEU A 16 -4.40 -10.86 27.81
CA LEU A 16 -4.18 -11.37 26.46
C LEU A 16 -5.25 -12.41 26.13
N THR A 17 -6.19 -12.08 25.26
CA THR A 17 -7.11 -13.06 24.65
C THR A 17 -6.44 -13.66 23.43
N THR A 18 -5.98 -14.90 23.57
CA THR A 18 -5.52 -15.75 22.46
C THR A 18 -6.71 -16.16 21.61
N ASN A 19 -6.68 -15.79 20.34
CA ASN A 19 -7.70 -16.15 19.36
C ASN A 19 -7.52 -17.62 18.94
N PRO A 20 -8.52 -18.51 19.08
CA PRO A 20 -8.37 -19.91 18.74
C PRO A 20 -8.31 -20.14 17.23
N TYR A 21 -7.24 -20.83 16.84
CA TYR A 21 -6.98 -21.43 15.54
C TYR A 21 -8.13 -22.39 15.14
N TYR A 22 -8.77 -22.15 13.99
CA TYR A 22 -9.74 -23.10 13.41
C TYR A 22 -9.01 -24.13 12.53
N PRO A 23 -9.10 -25.44 12.82
CA PRO A 23 -8.63 -26.47 11.90
C PRO A 23 -9.67 -26.74 10.80
N TYR A 24 -9.20 -26.72 9.55
CA TYR A 24 -9.95 -27.12 8.36
C TYR A 24 -10.21 -28.65 8.41
N PRO A 25 -11.41 -29.15 8.07
CA PRO A 25 -11.66 -30.58 8.01
C PRO A 25 -11.05 -31.20 6.74
N ASN A 26 -10.23 -32.22 6.97
CA ASN A 26 -9.67 -33.14 5.99
C ASN A 26 -10.80 -34.01 5.43
N GLY A 27 -11.22 -33.76 4.19
CA GLY A 27 -12.13 -34.62 3.45
C GLY A 27 -11.36 -35.61 2.58
N THR A 28 -11.09 -36.81 3.11
CA THR A 28 -10.62 -37.95 2.31
C THR A 28 -11.81 -38.67 1.70
N ASN A 29 -12.10 -38.42 0.42
CA ASN A 29 -12.94 -39.32 -0.39
C ASN A 29 -12.04 -40.22 -1.23
N SER A 30 -11.80 -41.43 -0.72
CA SER A 30 -11.28 -42.56 -1.47
C SER A 30 -12.43 -43.22 -2.21
N THR A 31 -12.40 -43.16 -3.54
CA THR A 31 -13.24 -43.99 -4.40
C THR A 31 -12.34 -44.82 -5.31
N ASN A 32 -12.42 -46.14 -5.14
CA ASN A 32 -11.80 -47.14 -6.01
C ASN A 32 -12.23 -46.95 -7.47
N PRO A 33 -11.33 -47.08 -8.45
CA PRO A 33 -11.72 -47.11 -9.85
C PRO A 33 -12.15 -48.52 -10.25
N THR A 34 -13.41 -48.65 -10.69
CA THR A 34 -13.88 -49.81 -11.46
C THR A 34 -13.46 -49.61 -12.92
N SER A 35 -12.65 -50.53 -13.45
CA SER A 35 -12.25 -50.55 -14.86
C SER A 35 -13.38 -51.14 -15.72
N PRO A 36 -13.66 -50.56 -16.90
CA PRO A 36 -14.13 -51.38 -18.02
C PRO A 36 -13.27 -51.20 -19.28
N SER A 37 -12.93 -52.38 -19.81
CA SER A 37 -12.64 -52.80 -21.18
C SER A 37 -12.46 -51.77 -22.31
N ALA A 38 -11.37 -51.99 -23.06
CA ALA A 38 -11.02 -51.33 -24.29
C ALA A 38 -11.98 -51.64 -25.46
N SER A 39 -12.36 -50.59 -26.20
CA SER A 39 -12.62 -50.63 -27.65
C SER A 39 -12.95 -49.23 -28.17
N GLY A 40 -12.10 -48.68 -29.03
CA GLY A 40 -12.36 -47.43 -29.79
C GLY A 40 -11.24 -46.41 -29.67
N THR A 41 -10.23 -46.50 -30.54
CA THR A 41 -9.14 -45.53 -30.63
C THR A 41 -9.61 -44.28 -31.38
N SER A 42 -10.35 -43.40 -30.70
CA SER A 42 -10.36 -41.97 -31.02
C SER A 42 -9.35 -41.30 -30.10
N VAL A 43 -8.34 -40.65 -30.67
CA VAL A 43 -7.40 -39.81 -29.90
C VAL A 43 -8.23 -38.71 -29.26
N PRO A 44 -8.40 -38.67 -27.92
CA PRO A 44 -9.13 -37.58 -27.30
C PRO A 44 -8.33 -36.32 -27.56
N THR A 45 -8.93 -35.40 -28.32
CA THR A 45 -8.42 -34.02 -28.39
C THR A 45 -8.34 -33.53 -26.94
N PRO A 46 -7.18 -33.06 -26.45
CA PRO A 46 -7.08 -32.57 -25.09
C PRO A 46 -8.05 -31.39 -24.97
N THR A 47 -9.19 -31.64 -24.31
CA THR A 47 -10.07 -30.58 -23.84
C THR A 47 -9.28 -29.83 -22.78
N LEU A 48 -8.63 -28.75 -23.20
CA LEU A 48 -8.01 -27.78 -22.30
C LEU A 48 -9.09 -27.36 -21.32
N SER A 49 -8.99 -27.85 -20.08
CA SER A 49 -9.83 -27.36 -19.00
C SER A 49 -9.61 -25.85 -18.92
N PRO A 50 -10.67 -25.03 -18.82
CA PRO A 50 -10.50 -23.60 -18.67
C PRO A 50 -9.58 -23.33 -17.49
N ILE A 51 -8.47 -22.64 -17.72
CA ILE A 51 -7.60 -22.21 -16.64
C ILE A 51 -8.45 -21.30 -15.75
N PRO A 52 -8.64 -21.62 -14.45
CA PRO A 52 -9.41 -20.78 -13.56
C PRO A 52 -8.81 -19.37 -13.54
N ILE A 53 -9.62 -18.37 -13.89
CA ILE A 53 -9.20 -16.97 -13.76
C ILE A 53 -9.14 -16.66 -12.26
N PRO A 54 -7.99 -16.18 -11.73
CA PRO A 54 -7.91 -15.84 -10.31
C PRO A 54 -8.94 -14.76 -9.97
N PRO A 55 -9.67 -14.88 -8.85
CA PRO A 55 -10.58 -13.82 -8.40
C PRO A 55 -9.79 -12.55 -8.09
N CYS A 56 -10.47 -11.39 -8.14
CA CYS A 56 -9.87 -10.13 -7.71
C CYS A 56 -9.43 -10.23 -6.25
N GLN A 57 -8.18 -9.84 -6.01
CA GLN A 57 -7.64 -9.76 -4.67
C GLN A 57 -7.12 -8.36 -4.42
N THR A 58 -7.27 -7.92 -3.17
CA THR A 58 -6.85 -6.59 -2.73
C THR A 58 -5.94 -6.74 -1.54
N PHE A 59 -4.79 -6.08 -1.61
CA PHE A 59 -3.80 -6.03 -0.54
C PHE A 59 -3.72 -4.60 -0.03
N TYR A 60 -3.68 -4.46 1.29
CA TYR A 60 -3.49 -3.17 1.95
C TYR A 60 -2.04 -3.01 2.39
N PRO A 61 -1.57 -1.77 2.60
CA PRO A 61 -0.23 -1.52 3.10
C PRO A 61 0.01 -2.29 4.39
N THR A 62 1.13 -3.01 4.44
CA THR A 62 1.64 -3.61 5.67
C THR A 62 2.45 -2.62 6.47
N ASP A 63 3.00 -1.60 5.82
CA ASP A 63 3.74 -0.52 6.49
C ASP A 63 3.56 0.82 5.76
N LEU A 64 3.53 1.90 6.55
CA LEU A 64 3.60 3.28 6.11
C LEU A 64 4.64 3.99 6.96
N ARG A 65 5.61 4.63 6.30
CA ARG A 65 6.69 5.33 6.99
C ARG A 65 6.82 6.75 6.49
N ILE A 66 6.72 7.71 7.40
CA ILE A 66 7.03 9.10 7.11
C ILE A 66 8.54 9.27 7.03
N LEU A 67 9.02 9.90 5.96
CA LEU A 67 10.41 10.27 5.73
C LEU A 67 10.55 11.78 5.91
N ASN A 68 11.48 12.24 6.74
CA ASN A 68 11.62 13.67 7.05
C ASN A 68 13.03 14.18 6.75
N SER A 69 13.12 15.19 5.87
CA SER A 69 14.41 15.75 5.45
C SER A 69 15.20 16.44 6.56
N ARG A 70 14.54 16.90 7.64
CA ARG A 70 15.22 17.51 8.80
C ARG A 70 15.85 16.48 9.73
N TYR A 71 15.39 15.24 9.67
CA TYR A 71 15.87 14.14 10.50
C TYR A 71 16.28 12.97 9.61
N PRO A 72 17.31 13.15 8.77
CA PRO A 72 17.52 12.29 7.62
C PRO A 72 17.88 10.84 7.95
N ASN A 73 18.35 10.60 9.17
CA ASN A 73 18.77 9.30 9.69
C ASN A 73 17.81 8.72 10.74
N PHE A 74 16.67 9.38 11.00
CA PHE A 74 15.70 8.91 11.99
C PHE A 74 14.59 8.11 11.32
N ASP A 75 14.28 6.98 11.93
CA ASP A 75 13.24 6.02 11.54
C ASP A 75 12.21 5.78 12.68
N MET A 76 12.61 6.06 13.92
CA MET A 76 11.82 5.86 15.13
C MET A 76 11.57 7.20 15.84
N SER A 77 10.66 8.01 15.30
CA SER A 77 10.06 9.13 16.04
C SER A 77 8.54 8.96 16.07
N PRO A 78 7.79 9.66 16.95
CA PRO A 78 6.33 9.59 16.96
C PRO A 78 5.66 9.90 15.61
N LEU A 79 6.35 10.62 14.71
CA LEU A 79 5.90 10.86 13.33
C LEU A 79 6.31 9.72 12.38
N HIS A 80 7.50 9.13 12.56
CA HIS A 80 8.05 8.08 11.69
C HIS A 80 7.55 6.66 12.06
N GLY A 81 7.06 6.48 13.29
CA GLY A 81 6.46 5.25 13.81
C GLY A 81 4.96 5.15 13.62
N ARG A 82 4.32 6.11 12.93
CA ARG A 82 2.90 6.01 12.54
C ARG A 82 2.79 5.19 11.27
N ASP A 83 2.31 3.96 11.41
CA ASP A 83 2.09 2.98 10.35
C ASP A 83 0.74 3.15 9.62
N ASN A 84 -0.05 4.15 10.00
CA ASN A 84 -1.39 4.40 9.48
C ASN A 84 -1.60 5.82 8.93
N MET A 85 -0.53 6.59 8.77
CA MET A 85 -0.58 7.99 8.34
C MET A 85 0.15 8.18 7.01
N PHE A 86 -0.49 8.90 6.11
CA PHE A 86 0.14 9.43 4.91
C PHE A 86 0.32 10.93 5.08
N MET A 87 1.53 11.41 4.78
CA MET A 87 1.86 12.82 4.85
C MET A 87 2.92 13.17 3.82
N LEU A 88 2.65 14.19 3.02
CA LEU A 88 3.57 14.75 2.05
C LEU A 88 3.65 16.26 2.26
N LEU A 89 4.85 16.81 2.17
CA LEU A 89 5.08 18.24 2.32
C LEU A 89 6.27 18.67 1.48
N ARG A 90 6.12 19.76 0.72
CA ARG A 90 7.22 20.44 0.05
C ARG A 90 6.92 21.92 -0.16
N GLN A 91 7.83 22.79 0.29
CA GLN A 91 7.75 24.24 0.06
C GLN A 91 8.84 24.68 -0.91
N LEU A 92 10.10 24.64 -0.47
CA LEU A 92 11.29 24.93 -1.27
C LEU A 92 12.36 23.86 -1.01
N PRO A 93 13.29 23.60 -1.94
CA PRO A 93 14.34 22.60 -1.76
C PRO A 93 15.22 22.86 -0.54
N SER A 94 15.40 24.12 -0.16
CA SER A 94 16.23 24.58 0.96
C SER A 94 15.54 24.54 2.34
N THR A 95 14.23 24.28 2.40
CA THR A 95 13.46 24.35 3.64
C THR A 95 13.40 23.00 4.34
N PHE A 96 12.35 22.24 4.07
CA PHE A 96 12.23 20.85 4.45
C PHE A 96 11.17 20.16 3.61
N GLN A 97 11.24 18.85 3.60
CA GLN A 97 10.34 18.00 2.85
C GLN A 97 9.90 16.82 3.71
N ILE A 98 8.67 16.38 3.47
CA ILE A 98 8.12 15.16 4.03
C ILE A 98 7.67 14.29 2.86
N ALA A 99 8.11 13.04 2.89
CA ALA A 99 7.71 12.00 1.97
C ALA A 99 7.09 10.84 2.76
N THR A 100 6.41 9.93 2.07
CA THR A 100 5.86 8.71 2.69
C THR A 100 6.31 7.49 1.89
N GLN A 101 6.87 6.49 2.55
CA GLN A 101 7.04 5.15 2.00
C GLN A 101 5.82 4.30 2.32
N VAL A 102 5.34 3.55 1.33
CA VAL A 102 4.24 2.59 1.44
C VAL A 102 4.77 1.22 1.04
N GLN A 103 4.60 0.22 1.90
CA GLN A 103 5.03 -1.14 1.63
C GLN A 103 3.87 -2.12 1.74
N PHE A 104 3.85 -3.10 0.86
CA PHE A 104 2.89 -4.19 0.79
C PHE A 104 3.62 -5.52 0.88
N THR A 105 3.06 -6.44 1.65
CA THR A 105 3.44 -7.86 1.65
C THR A 105 2.30 -8.65 1.06
N LEU A 106 2.50 -9.23 -0.13
CA LEU A 106 1.48 -10.03 -0.82
C LEU A 106 1.48 -11.49 -0.33
N GLY A 107 2.47 -11.87 0.49
CA GLY A 107 2.71 -13.23 0.94
C GLY A 107 3.54 -14.03 -0.07
N PRO A 108 3.81 -15.32 0.19
CA PRO A 108 4.50 -16.17 -0.75
C PRO A 108 3.69 -16.23 -2.04
N VAL A 109 4.27 -15.71 -3.12
CA VAL A 109 3.72 -15.81 -4.47
C VAL A 109 3.92 -17.27 -4.89
N SER A 110 3.12 -18.18 -4.33
CA SER A 110 3.16 -19.57 -4.75
C SER A 110 2.85 -19.61 -6.25
N PRO A 111 3.62 -20.37 -7.07
CA PRO A 111 3.33 -20.52 -8.50
C PRO A 111 1.89 -21.02 -8.78
N SER A 112 1.24 -21.59 -7.75
CA SER A 112 -0.15 -22.02 -7.79
C SER A 112 -1.17 -20.90 -7.56
N THR A 113 -0.77 -19.79 -6.93
CA THR A 113 -1.64 -18.66 -6.56
C THR A 113 -1.52 -17.50 -7.54
N TYR A 114 -0.32 -17.27 -8.10
CA TYR A 114 -0.11 -16.28 -9.16
C TYR A 114 0.86 -16.80 -10.20
N SER A 115 0.56 -16.50 -11.46
CA SER A 115 1.55 -16.63 -12.53
C SER A 115 2.75 -15.73 -12.18
N PRO A 116 4.00 -16.14 -12.46
CA PRO A 116 5.17 -15.26 -12.33
C PRO A 116 5.08 -14.00 -13.23
N ASN A 117 4.11 -13.98 -14.15
CA ASN A 117 3.77 -12.82 -14.98
C ASN A 117 2.47 -12.12 -14.52
N ALA A 118 2.03 -12.33 -13.28
CA ALA A 118 0.86 -11.65 -12.75
C ALA A 118 1.12 -10.14 -12.65
N THR A 119 0.15 -9.37 -13.14
CA THR A 119 0.14 -7.92 -13.03
C THR A 119 -0.60 -7.52 -11.75
N CYS A 120 0.00 -6.58 -11.04
CA CYS A 120 -0.55 -5.93 -9.88
C CYS A 120 -0.74 -4.45 -10.21
N HIS A 121 -1.86 -3.86 -9.85
CA HIS A 121 -2.11 -2.43 -10.02
C HIS A 121 -2.01 -1.73 -8.68
N LEU A 122 -1.25 -0.63 -8.63
CA LEU A 122 -1.27 0.26 -7.47
C LEU A 122 -2.45 1.21 -7.63
N HIS A 123 -3.38 1.17 -6.68
CA HIS A 123 -4.49 2.10 -6.61
C HIS A 123 -4.36 3.01 -5.39
N LEU A 124 -4.92 4.21 -5.50
CA LEU A 124 -5.16 5.11 -4.38
C LEU A 124 -6.64 5.47 -4.33
N ALA A 125 -7.34 5.00 -3.30
CA ALA A 125 -8.68 5.46 -3.00
C ALA A 125 -8.60 6.76 -2.20
N LEU A 126 -9.10 7.87 -2.76
CA LEU A 126 -9.14 9.15 -2.08
C LEU A 126 -9.99 9.06 -0.81
N PRO A 127 -9.51 9.60 0.33
CA PRO A 127 -10.34 9.83 1.49
C PRO A 127 -11.47 10.82 1.18
N LEU A 128 -12.51 10.82 2.01
CA LEU A 128 -13.49 11.90 2.00
C LEU A 128 -12.79 13.24 2.27
N THR A 129 -13.33 14.32 1.69
CA THR A 129 -12.76 15.67 1.84
C THR A 129 -12.64 16.15 3.28
N SER A 130 -13.51 15.67 4.17
CA SER A 130 -13.46 15.97 5.61
C SER A 130 -12.39 15.19 6.38
N THR A 131 -11.80 14.16 5.78
CA THR A 131 -10.83 13.25 6.42
C THR A 131 -9.42 13.35 5.83
N GLN A 132 -9.20 14.33 4.96
CA GLN A 132 -7.89 14.65 4.40
C GLN A 132 -7.66 16.16 4.43
N THR A 133 -6.40 16.54 4.46
CA THR A 133 -5.98 17.93 4.28
C THR A 133 -5.13 18.01 3.04
N ILE A 134 -5.49 18.87 2.10
CA ILE A 134 -4.70 19.17 0.90
C ILE A 134 -4.58 20.68 0.80
N ALA A 135 -3.36 21.19 0.63
CA ALA A 135 -3.10 22.61 0.53
C ALA A 135 -1.90 22.91 -0.39
N GLY A 136 -1.79 24.17 -0.79
CA GLY A 136 -0.71 24.69 -1.61
C GLY A 136 -1.09 24.90 -3.08
N PRO A 137 -0.21 25.54 -3.85
CA PRO A 137 -0.48 25.93 -5.23
C PRO A 137 -0.45 24.74 -6.20
N GLN A 138 0.30 23.68 -5.89
CA GLN A 138 0.49 22.51 -6.75
C GLN A 138 0.59 21.22 -5.91
N PRO A 139 -0.49 20.77 -5.23
CA PRO A 139 -0.50 19.57 -4.40
C PRO A 139 -0.52 18.29 -5.24
N ILE A 140 0.48 18.13 -6.10
CA ILE A 140 0.68 17.01 -7.00
C ILE A 140 1.87 16.23 -6.47
N PHE A 141 1.74 14.92 -6.37
CA PHE A 141 2.85 14.07 -5.91
C PHE A 141 3.18 12.97 -6.90
N ASN A 142 4.46 12.62 -6.93
CA ASN A 142 5.00 11.51 -7.68
C ASN A 142 5.14 10.29 -6.78
N LEU A 143 4.98 9.12 -7.36
CA LEU A 143 5.29 7.83 -6.78
C LEU A 143 6.49 7.24 -7.49
N TYR A 144 7.41 6.68 -6.70
CA TYR A 144 8.62 6.02 -7.16
C TYR A 144 8.56 4.58 -6.68
N GLN A 145 8.59 3.61 -7.59
CA GLN A 145 8.66 2.20 -7.22
C GLN A 145 10.09 1.86 -6.81
N VAL A 146 10.26 1.26 -5.63
CA VAL A 146 11.58 0.93 -5.07
C VAL A 146 11.64 -0.51 -4.62
N ALA A 147 12.80 -1.14 -4.81
CA ALA A 147 13.07 -2.46 -4.25
C ALA A 147 13.53 -2.31 -2.79
N ARG A 148 12.76 -2.85 -1.85
CA ARG A 148 13.04 -2.84 -0.41
C ARG A 148 12.56 -4.15 0.20
N GLU A 149 13.32 -4.68 1.15
CA GLU A 149 12.92 -5.86 1.93
C GLU A 149 11.73 -5.53 2.83
N ALA A 150 10.91 -6.54 3.15
CA ALA A 150 9.79 -6.39 4.06
C ALA A 150 10.26 -5.88 5.44
N GLY A 151 9.63 -4.82 5.94
CA GLY A 151 9.97 -4.18 7.22
C GLY A 151 11.34 -3.49 7.25
N SER A 152 11.98 -3.30 6.10
CA SER A 152 13.26 -2.59 6.04
C SER A 152 13.13 -1.14 6.48
N LEU A 153 14.24 -0.61 6.99
CA LEU A 153 14.38 0.78 7.41
C LEU A 153 13.96 1.73 6.28
N ALA A 154 13.25 2.80 6.65
CA ALA A 154 12.84 3.85 5.73
C ALA A 154 13.28 5.20 6.30
N THR A 155 14.38 5.74 5.79
CA THR A 155 14.88 7.07 6.16
C THR A 155 14.89 8.01 4.97
N TRP A 156 15.01 9.31 5.22
CA TRP A 156 15.14 10.31 4.15
C TRP A 156 16.37 10.03 3.27
N ASP A 157 17.44 9.53 3.86
CA ASP A 157 18.66 9.21 3.12
C ASP A 157 18.44 8.11 2.05
N MET A 158 17.41 7.28 2.22
CA MET A 158 16.99 6.23 1.29
C MET A 158 15.84 6.66 0.35
N PHE A 159 15.45 7.94 0.38
CA PHE A 159 14.41 8.47 -0.50
C PHE A 159 14.97 8.74 -1.90
N GLU A 160 14.44 8.08 -2.92
CA GLU A 160 14.99 8.14 -4.29
C GLU A 160 14.97 9.56 -4.87
N ALA A 161 13.91 10.32 -4.60
CA ALA A 161 13.79 11.68 -5.13
C ALA A 161 14.51 12.74 -4.29
N ARG A 162 15.32 12.34 -3.30
CA ARG A 162 16.12 13.27 -2.48
C ARG A 162 17.10 14.08 -3.33
N ASN A 163 17.78 13.43 -4.28
CA ASN A 163 18.87 14.03 -5.06
C ASN A 163 18.58 13.93 -6.56
N VAL A 164 17.80 14.86 -7.09
CA VAL A 164 17.57 15.02 -8.55
C VAL A 164 18.81 15.52 -9.31
N SER A 165 19.92 15.81 -8.63
CA SER A 165 21.17 16.25 -9.26
C SER A 165 22.00 15.06 -9.76
N GLY A 166 21.63 14.48 -10.90
CA GLY A 166 22.49 13.56 -11.66
C GLY A 166 21.76 12.41 -12.36
N TRP A 167 20.67 11.92 -11.78
CA TRP A 167 19.75 10.96 -12.39
C TRP A 167 18.37 11.16 -11.75
N GLU A 168 17.38 11.53 -12.55
CA GLU A 168 16.01 11.62 -12.05
C GLU A 168 15.46 10.19 -11.88
N PRO A 169 14.99 9.81 -10.68
CA PRO A 169 14.40 8.50 -10.48
C PRO A 169 13.16 8.37 -11.37
N ALA A 170 13.00 7.20 -11.99
CA ALA A 170 11.85 6.93 -12.83
C ALA A 170 10.55 7.07 -12.02
N VAL A 171 9.71 8.01 -12.42
CA VAL A 171 8.38 8.20 -11.85
C VAL A 171 7.51 7.01 -12.26
N PHE A 172 7.00 6.27 -11.28
CA PHE A 172 6.07 5.17 -11.49
C PHE A 172 4.68 5.69 -11.87
N GLY A 173 4.23 6.75 -11.18
CA GLY A 173 2.98 7.42 -11.47
C GLY A 173 2.85 8.73 -10.71
N GLN A 174 1.80 9.49 -11.00
CA GLN A 174 1.55 10.81 -10.43
C GLN A 174 0.09 10.94 -10.04
N VAL A 175 -0.17 11.60 -8.90
CA VAL A 175 -1.52 11.89 -8.41
C VAL A 175 -1.68 13.40 -8.29
N ASN A 176 -2.75 13.91 -8.88
CA ASN A 176 -3.07 15.34 -8.86
C ASN A 176 -4.11 15.64 -7.78
N GLY A 177 -3.68 16.35 -6.72
CA GLY A 177 -4.52 16.72 -5.59
C GLY A 177 -5.25 18.06 -5.73
N THR A 178 -5.19 18.74 -6.89
CA THR A 178 -5.97 19.97 -7.08
C THR A 178 -7.47 19.71 -6.91
N ALA A 179 -8.22 20.73 -6.49
CA ALA A 179 -9.65 20.59 -6.26
C ALA A 179 -10.39 20.08 -7.52
N GLU A 180 -10.09 20.66 -8.68
CA GLU A 180 -10.68 20.26 -9.96
C GLU A 180 -10.35 18.81 -10.34
N ALA A 181 -9.10 18.38 -10.18
CA ALA A 181 -8.70 17.01 -10.46
C ALA A 181 -9.40 16.01 -9.53
N ARG A 182 -9.53 16.34 -8.26
CA ARG A 182 -10.23 15.50 -7.28
C ARG A 182 -11.73 15.41 -7.54
N ASP A 183 -12.38 16.52 -7.85
CA ASP A 183 -13.82 16.54 -8.12
C ASP A 183 -14.12 15.71 -9.37
N THR A 184 -13.28 15.83 -10.40
CA THR A 184 -13.32 14.97 -11.59
C THR A 184 -13.12 13.50 -11.24
N GLN A 185 -12.16 13.19 -10.38
CA GLN A 185 -11.89 11.81 -9.96
C GLN A 185 -13.06 11.19 -9.20
N TRP A 186 -13.70 11.95 -8.30
CA TRP A 186 -14.91 11.51 -7.61
C TRP A 186 -16.07 11.30 -8.57
N ALA A 187 -16.27 12.20 -9.53
CA ALA A 187 -17.37 12.11 -10.49
C ALA A 187 -17.22 10.94 -11.47
N THR A 188 -15.99 10.58 -11.84
CA THR A 188 -15.73 9.60 -12.93
C THR A 188 -15.32 8.22 -12.43
N GLN A 189 -14.58 8.14 -11.32
CA GLN A 189 -13.99 6.89 -10.81
C GLN A 189 -14.29 6.67 -9.32
N GLY A 190 -15.23 7.42 -8.74
CA GLY A 190 -15.58 7.28 -7.32
C GLY A 190 -14.39 7.53 -6.39
N GLY A 191 -13.48 8.43 -6.78
CA GLY A 191 -12.31 8.81 -5.98
C GLY A 191 -11.15 7.82 -6.06
N LEU A 192 -11.23 6.78 -6.89
CA LEU A 192 -10.18 5.79 -7.05
C LEU A 192 -9.21 6.19 -8.16
N TYR A 193 -7.94 6.45 -7.87
CA TYR A 193 -6.88 6.52 -8.89
C TYR A 193 -6.32 5.13 -9.16
N ASP A 194 -6.33 4.68 -10.42
CA ASP A 194 -5.40 3.65 -10.90
C ASP A 194 -4.09 4.32 -11.29
N ILE A 195 -3.06 4.14 -10.47
CA ILE A 195 -1.76 4.79 -10.66
C ILE A 195 -0.95 4.07 -11.74
N GLY A 196 -1.06 2.75 -11.80
CA GLY A 196 -0.41 1.98 -12.85
C GLY A 196 -0.10 0.53 -12.48
N PRO A 197 0.21 -0.28 -13.52
CA PRO A 197 0.57 -1.68 -13.36
C PRO A 197 2.03 -1.87 -12.99
N THR A 198 2.30 -2.93 -12.23
CA THR A 198 3.62 -3.47 -11.96
C THR A 198 3.56 -5.00 -11.92
N ARG A 199 4.71 -5.66 -11.95
CA ARG A 199 4.74 -7.11 -11.71
C ARG A 199 4.46 -7.37 -10.23
N CYS A 200 3.58 -8.34 -9.96
CA CYS A 200 3.38 -8.79 -8.60
C CYS A 200 4.70 -9.38 -8.05
N ASN A 201 5.01 -9.04 -6.79
CA ASN A 201 6.16 -9.56 -6.06
C ASN A 201 5.76 -9.78 -4.60
N GLU A 202 6.53 -10.58 -3.87
CA GLU A 202 6.28 -10.84 -2.44
C GLU A 202 6.21 -9.55 -1.63
N THR A 203 7.13 -8.63 -1.94
CA THR A 203 7.17 -7.27 -1.37
C THR A 203 7.12 -6.24 -2.49
N LEU A 204 6.21 -5.28 -2.37
CA LEU A 204 6.12 -4.11 -3.25
C LEU A 204 6.22 -2.85 -2.40
N THR A 205 7.10 -1.93 -2.80
CA THR A 205 7.33 -0.69 -2.06
C THR A 205 7.31 0.51 -3.00
N TRP A 206 6.66 1.58 -2.55
CA TRP A 206 6.65 2.87 -3.21
C TRP A 206 7.05 3.96 -2.25
N GLN A 207 7.71 4.98 -2.76
CA GLN A 207 7.94 6.23 -2.05
C GLN A 207 7.16 7.34 -2.76
N ALA A 208 6.40 8.11 -2.00
CA ALA A 208 5.61 9.23 -2.47
C ALA A 208 6.26 10.54 -1.99
N GLY A 209 6.34 11.52 -2.88
CA GLY A 209 6.86 12.86 -2.58
C GLY A 209 6.20 13.91 -3.46
N MET A 210 6.03 15.12 -2.94
CA MET A 210 5.49 16.24 -3.71
C MET A 210 6.37 16.50 -4.95
N ALA A 211 5.72 16.55 -6.11
CA ALA A 211 6.37 16.67 -7.41
C ALA A 211 6.97 18.07 -7.60
N PHE A 212 6.32 19.09 -7.05
CA PHE A 212 6.67 20.49 -7.25
C PHE A 212 6.93 21.22 -5.93
N ASP A 213 7.78 22.24 -6.00
CA ASP A 213 7.94 23.23 -4.94
C ASP A 213 6.68 24.09 -4.84
N GLY A 214 6.26 24.42 -3.61
CA GLY A 214 5.14 25.31 -3.34
C GLY A 214 5.52 26.81 -3.39
N GLY A 215 6.81 27.11 -3.50
CA GLY A 215 7.31 28.49 -3.56
C GLY A 215 7.18 29.18 -2.20
N GLU A 216 6.42 30.26 -2.14
CA GLU A 216 6.11 30.96 -0.89
C GLU A 216 5.14 30.17 0.00
N GLU A 217 4.32 29.30 -0.61
CA GLU A 217 3.35 28.44 0.07
C GLU A 217 3.85 26.98 0.17
N VAL A 218 3.19 26.17 0.98
CA VAL A 218 3.54 24.77 1.18
C VAL A 218 2.59 23.88 0.40
N ASN A 219 3.11 23.04 -0.51
CA ASN A 219 2.36 21.91 -1.03
C ASN A 219 2.26 20.85 0.06
N TYR A 220 1.03 20.49 0.43
CA TYR A 220 0.75 19.62 1.56
C TYR A 220 -0.36 18.63 1.25
N TRP A 221 -0.19 17.38 1.68
CA TRP A 221 -1.25 16.39 1.64
C TRP A 221 -1.11 15.43 2.83
N GLU A 222 -2.17 15.31 3.63
CA GLU A 222 -2.25 14.39 4.76
C GLU A 222 -3.59 13.66 4.80
N PHE A 223 -3.56 12.38 5.17
CA PHE A 223 -4.73 11.61 5.59
C PHE A 223 -4.34 10.36 6.40
N ILE A 224 -5.33 9.76 7.07
CA ILE A 224 -5.19 8.46 7.75
C ILE A 224 -5.61 7.35 6.78
N ASN A 225 -4.77 6.33 6.63
CA ASN A 225 -5.04 5.15 5.80
C ASN A 225 -5.94 4.18 6.57
N VAL A 226 -7.21 4.05 6.19
CA VAL A 226 -8.18 3.21 6.90
C VAL A 226 -8.47 1.96 6.07
N ARG A 227 -8.11 0.82 6.63
CA ARG A 227 -8.30 -0.54 6.08
C ARG A 227 -9.64 -1.15 6.53
N PRO A 228 -10.03 -2.36 6.06
CA PRO A 228 -11.29 -2.96 6.44
C PRO A 228 -11.35 -3.15 7.97
N PRO A 229 -12.52 -2.97 8.60
CA PRO A 229 -13.87 -2.98 8.01
C PRO A 229 -14.41 -1.61 7.57
N ALA A 230 -13.58 -0.56 7.49
CA ALA A 230 -14.07 0.75 7.06
C ALA A 230 -14.60 0.74 5.61
N SER A 231 -15.65 1.51 5.36
CA SER A 231 -16.26 1.64 4.03
C SER A 231 -16.64 3.10 3.74
N PRO A 232 -16.16 3.72 2.65
CA PRO A 232 -15.20 3.14 1.72
C PRO A 232 -13.81 2.99 2.35
N GLU A 233 -13.17 1.91 1.97
CA GLU A 233 -11.73 1.67 2.02
C GLU A 233 -10.96 2.90 1.49
N GLN A 234 -10.03 3.50 2.25
CA GLN A 234 -9.30 4.71 1.79
C GLN A 234 -7.80 4.57 1.93
N GLY A 235 -7.06 5.19 1.02
CA GLY A 235 -5.61 5.12 0.92
C GLY A 235 -5.15 4.14 -0.16
N PHE A 236 -3.90 3.69 -0.03
CA PHE A 236 -3.30 2.84 -1.06
C PHE A 236 -3.80 1.40 -0.96
N ARG A 237 -3.93 0.74 -2.10
CA ARG A 237 -4.16 -0.69 -2.20
C ARG A 237 -3.48 -1.26 -3.44
N VAL A 238 -3.05 -2.51 -3.37
CA VAL A 238 -2.62 -3.26 -4.55
C VAL A 238 -3.72 -4.21 -4.95
N VAL A 239 -4.10 -4.22 -6.22
CA VAL A 239 -5.12 -5.12 -6.77
C VAL A 239 -4.50 -6.05 -7.79
N THR A 240 -4.92 -7.31 -7.81
CA THR A 240 -4.53 -8.29 -8.83
C THR A 240 -5.71 -9.18 -9.20
N GLY A 241 -5.66 -9.78 -10.39
CA GLY A 241 -6.76 -10.50 -11.02
C GLY A 241 -7.15 -9.88 -12.37
N VAL A 242 -8.05 -10.54 -13.10
CA VAL A 242 -8.53 -10.04 -14.41
C VAL A 242 -9.85 -9.30 -14.20
N GLY A 243 -9.96 -8.08 -14.72
CA GLY A 243 -11.20 -7.28 -14.63
C GLY A 243 -11.38 -6.55 -13.30
N CYS A 244 -10.29 -6.42 -12.55
CA CYS A 244 -10.10 -5.48 -11.45
C CYS A 244 -9.33 -4.26 -11.98
#